data_AF-A0A811M581-F1
#
_entry.id   AF-A0A811M581-F1
#
_cell.length_a   1.000
_cell.length_b   1.000
_cell.length_c   1.000
_cell.angle_alpha   90.00
_cell.angle_beta   90.00
_cell.angle_gamma   90.00
#
_symmetry.space_group_name_H-M   'P 1'
#
loop_
_entity.id
_entity.type
_entity.pdbx_description
1 polymer ?
#
loop_
_entity_poly.entity_id
_entity_poly.type
_entity_poly.pdbx_seq_one_letter_code
_entity_poly.pdbx_strand_id
1 'polypeptide(L)'
;MDLLVLVFFLLWTWIEFKVPISVHYDHGISKSNLLQALEAGFDSVMVDGFHLTLGENILYTKSISSLAHAKGLLVEAELGRLSDSEDGLTVEEYEARFTDVVQAEGFIDETSIDALAVCIGNVHEKYPPSGPNLIFEF
;
A
#
# COMPACT_ATOMS: atom_id res chain seq x y z
N MET A 1 -11.55 -15.05 10.75
CA MET A 1 -12.42 -15.19 9.56
C MET A 1 -11.52 -15.61 8.43
N ASP A 2 -11.86 -16.65 7.69
CA ASP A 2 -11.05 -17.14 6.57
C ASP A 2 -11.07 -16.10 5.43
N LEU A 3 -9.90 -15.76 4.86
CA LEU A 3 -9.77 -14.82 3.73
C LEU A 3 -10.66 -15.24 2.57
N LEU A 4 -10.80 -16.54 2.32
CA LEU A 4 -11.64 -17.07 1.24
C LEU A 4 -13.13 -16.77 1.48
N VAL A 5 -13.59 -16.80 2.73
CA VAL A 5 -15.00 -16.51 3.06
C VAL A 5 -15.31 -15.04 2.83
N LEU A 6 -14.37 -14.15 3.16
CA LEU A 6 -14.54 -12.71 2.94
C LEU A 6 -14.55 -12.37 1.45
N VAL A 7 -13.57 -12.89 0.69
CA VAL A 7 -13.50 -12.66 -0.77
C VAL A 7 -14.75 -13.21 -1.45
N PHE A 8 -15.20 -14.40 -1.09
CA PHE A 8 -16.43 -14.98 -1.65
C PHE A 8 -17.67 -14.10 -1.39
N PHE A 9 -17.79 -13.52 -0.19
CA PHE A 9 -18.88 -12.61 0.13
C PHE A 9 -18.82 -11.33 -0.73
N LEU A 10 -17.63 -10.76 -0.93
CA LEU A 10 -17.43 -9.56 -1.74
C LEU A 10 -17.60 -9.81 -3.25
N LEU A 11 -17.20 -10.98 -3.75
CA LEU A 11 -17.46 -11.40 -5.12
C LEU A 11 -18.94 -11.69 -5.36
N TRP A 12 -19.66 -12.20 -4.35
CA TRP A 12 -21.11 -12.36 -4.43
C TRP A 12 -21.81 -11.01 -4.54
N THR A 13 -21.43 -10.03 -3.73
CA THR A 13 -22.02 -8.68 -3.83
C THR A 13 -21.73 -8.05 -5.19
N TRP A 14 -20.57 -8.32 -5.80
CA TRP A 14 -20.27 -7.86 -7.17
C TRP A 14 -21.29 -8.34 -8.21
N ILE A 15 -21.78 -9.57 -8.10
CA ILE A 15 -22.80 -10.12 -9.03
C ILE A 15 -24.14 -9.36 -8.92
N GLU A 16 -24.45 -8.82 -7.75
CA GLU A 16 -25.72 -8.12 -7.52
C GLU A 16 -25.68 -6.63 -7.92
N PHE A 17 -24.52 -5.98 -7.84
CA PHE A 17 -24.37 -4.56 -8.15
C PHE A 17 -23.78 -4.36 -9.56
N LYS A 18 -24.52 -3.69 -10.46
CA LYS A 18 -24.14 -3.44 -11.86
C LYS A 18 -23.07 -2.33 -12.03
N VAL A 19 -22.07 -2.29 -11.15
CA VAL A 19 -20.95 -1.33 -11.20
C VAL A 19 -19.62 -2.08 -11.10
N PRO A 20 -18.51 -1.54 -11.63
CA PRO A 20 -17.19 -2.13 -11.41
C PRO A 20 -16.85 -2.12 -9.92
N ILE A 21 -16.42 -3.26 -9.37
CA ILE A 21 -15.90 -3.40 -8.00
C ILE A 21 -14.61 -4.20 -8.12
N SER A 22 -13.62 -3.82 -7.34
CA SER A 22 -12.38 -4.56 -7.15
C SER A 22 -12.19 -4.89 -5.67
N VAL A 23 -11.61 -6.04 -5.37
CA VAL A 23 -11.24 -6.46 -4.02
C VAL A 23 -9.73 -6.31 -3.86
N HIS A 24 -9.33 -5.41 -2.98
CA HIS A 24 -7.93 -5.07 -2.70
C HIS A 24 -7.49 -5.62 -1.35
N TYR A 25 -6.30 -6.24 -1.29
CA TYR A 25 -5.69 -6.67 -0.02
C TYR A 25 -4.79 -5.58 0.53
N ASP A 26 -5.29 -4.91 1.56
CA ASP A 26 -4.68 -3.72 2.16
C ASP A 26 -3.56 -4.06 3.17
N HIS A 27 -2.53 -3.22 3.24
CA HIS A 27 -1.36 -3.33 4.14
C HIS A 27 -0.72 -4.72 4.26
N GLY A 28 -0.30 -5.31 3.13
CA GLY A 28 0.40 -6.58 3.10
C GLY A 28 1.85 -6.50 3.58
N ILE A 29 2.08 -6.71 4.88
CA ILE A 29 3.42 -6.70 5.48
C ILE A 29 4.11 -8.06 5.32
N SER A 30 3.44 -9.16 5.69
CA SER A 30 4.03 -10.50 5.69
C SER A 30 3.96 -11.17 4.32
N LYS A 31 5.08 -11.74 3.89
CA LYS A 31 5.16 -12.54 2.67
C LYS A 31 4.14 -13.68 2.66
N SER A 32 3.93 -14.34 3.80
CA SER A 32 2.96 -15.44 3.90
C SER A 32 1.53 -14.97 3.62
N ASN A 33 1.18 -13.76 4.03
CA ASN A 33 -0.16 -13.22 3.89
C ASN A 33 -0.38 -12.75 2.45
N LEU A 34 0.60 -12.05 1.88
CA LEU A 34 0.57 -11.68 0.46
C LEU A 34 0.44 -12.90 -0.43
N LEU A 35 1.24 -13.95 -0.21
CA LEU A 35 1.12 -15.18 -0.99
C LEU A 35 -0.26 -15.84 -0.85
N GLN A 36 -0.87 -15.80 0.34
CA GLN A 36 -2.25 -16.28 0.52
C GLN A 36 -3.25 -15.39 -0.23
N ALA A 37 -3.10 -14.07 -0.19
CA ALA A 37 -3.97 -13.14 -0.90
C ALA A 37 -3.90 -13.34 -2.43
N LEU A 38 -2.69 -13.58 -2.97
CA LEU A 38 -2.49 -13.90 -4.39
C LEU A 38 -3.22 -15.18 -4.83
N GLU A 39 -3.50 -16.11 -3.92
CA GLU A 39 -4.26 -17.34 -4.21
C GLU A 39 -5.75 -17.23 -3.84
N ALA A 40 -6.14 -16.21 -3.07
CA ALA A 40 -7.49 -16.10 -2.50
C ALA A 40 -8.52 -15.43 -3.42
N GLY A 41 -8.11 -14.95 -4.60
CA GLY A 41 -9.00 -14.33 -5.59
C GLY A 41 -9.21 -12.81 -5.42
N PHE A 42 -8.23 -12.12 -4.82
CA PHE A 42 -8.16 -10.65 -4.86
C PHE A 42 -7.85 -10.15 -6.28
N ASP A 43 -8.25 -8.92 -6.59
CA ASP A 43 -7.91 -8.25 -7.85
C ASP A 43 -6.58 -7.50 -7.74
N SER A 44 -6.23 -7.06 -6.52
CA SER A 44 -4.98 -6.36 -6.24
C SER A 44 -4.51 -6.55 -4.80
N VAL A 45 -3.23 -6.31 -4.56
CA VAL A 45 -2.61 -6.36 -3.21
C VAL A 45 -1.73 -5.14 -2.98
N MET A 46 -1.64 -4.66 -1.75
CA MET A 46 -0.68 -3.65 -1.31
C MET A 46 0.51 -4.31 -0.63
N VAL A 47 1.72 -3.95 -1.04
CA VAL A 47 2.95 -4.29 -0.33
C VAL A 47 3.31 -3.13 0.61
N ASP A 48 3.22 -3.40 1.91
CA ASP A 48 3.61 -2.42 2.93
C ASP A 48 4.99 -2.76 3.50
N GLY A 49 5.97 -2.01 3.01
CA GLY A 49 7.38 -2.12 3.38
C GLY A 49 7.84 -1.12 4.44
N PHE A 50 6.96 -0.48 5.22
CA PHE A 50 7.32 0.63 6.13
C PHE A 50 8.48 0.33 7.10
N HIS A 51 8.71 -0.95 7.41
CA HIS A 51 9.72 -1.43 8.34
C HIS A 51 11.05 -1.79 7.67
N LEU A 52 11.12 -1.75 6.34
CA LEU A 52 12.27 -2.11 5.52
C LEU A 52 13.06 -0.85 5.14
N THR A 53 14.36 -1.01 4.91
CA THR A 53 15.12 0.02 4.21
C THR A 53 14.63 0.15 2.76
N LEU A 54 14.89 1.29 2.10
CA LEU A 54 14.48 1.50 0.70
C LEU A 54 14.88 0.34 -0.22
N GLY A 55 16.14 -0.10 -0.15
CA GLY A 55 16.64 -1.19 -1.00
C GLY A 55 15.97 -2.54 -0.70
N GLU A 56 15.69 -2.84 0.57
CA GLU A 56 14.95 -4.04 0.95
C GLU A 56 13.49 -3.97 0.50
N ASN A 57 12.85 -2.80 0.62
CA ASN A 57 11.49 -2.57 0.13
C ASN A 57 11.41 -2.75 -1.39
N ILE A 58 12.37 -2.21 -2.15
CA ILE A 58 12.46 -2.40 -3.61
C ILE A 58 12.53 -3.89 -3.94
N LEU A 59 13.46 -4.63 -3.33
CA LEU A 59 13.63 -6.07 -3.61
C LEU A 59 12.39 -6.88 -3.24
N TYR A 60 11.79 -6.57 -2.10
CA TYR A 60 10.60 -7.25 -1.60
C TYR A 60 9.39 -6.99 -2.49
N THR A 61 9.09 -5.72 -2.75
CA THR A 61 7.98 -5.27 -3.59
C THR A 61 8.12 -5.80 -5.01
N LYS A 62 9.32 -5.75 -5.61
CA LYS A 62 9.60 -6.33 -6.93
C LYS A 62 9.28 -7.83 -6.99
N SER A 63 9.64 -8.57 -5.94
CA SER A 63 9.36 -10.01 -5.85
C SER A 63 7.86 -10.29 -5.80
N ILE A 64 7.08 -9.48 -5.10
CA ILE A 64 5.63 -9.66 -4.98
C ILE A 64 4.93 -9.19 -6.25
N SER A 65 5.31 -8.05 -6.81
CA SER A 65 4.82 -7.54 -8.10
C SER A 65 4.96 -8.59 -9.21
N SER A 66 6.14 -9.21 -9.33
CA SER A 66 6.38 -10.28 -10.31
C SER A 66 5.43 -11.47 -10.14
N LEU A 67 5.10 -11.86 -8.90
CA LEU A 67 4.19 -12.98 -8.62
C LEU A 67 2.72 -12.59 -8.85
N ALA A 68 2.34 -11.37 -8.48
CA ALA A 68 1.00 -10.83 -8.68
C ALA A 68 0.68 -10.69 -10.18
N HIS A 69 1.58 -10.09 -10.94
CA HIS A 69 1.43 -9.90 -12.39
C HIS A 69 1.36 -11.24 -13.13
N ALA A 70 2.12 -12.26 -12.70
CA ALA A 70 2.03 -13.61 -13.26
C ALA A 70 0.64 -14.27 -13.06
N LYS A 71 -0.15 -13.74 -12.12
CA LYS A 71 -1.53 -14.17 -11.82
C LYS A 71 -2.59 -13.18 -12.32
N GLY A 72 -2.18 -12.06 -12.92
CA GLY A 72 -3.09 -11.02 -13.42
C GLY A 72 -3.63 -10.07 -12.35
N LEU A 73 -2.97 -9.98 -11.18
CA LEU A 73 -3.34 -9.04 -10.12
C LEU A 73 -2.50 -7.76 -10.24
N LEU A 74 -3.07 -6.62 -9.83
CA LEU A 74 -2.34 -5.36 -9.70
C LEU A 74 -1.66 -5.24 -8.33
N VAL A 75 -0.61 -4.43 -8.26
CA VAL A 75 0.13 -4.17 -7.01
C VAL A 75 0.19 -2.68 -6.70
N GLU A 76 -0.24 -2.35 -5.49
CA GLU A 76 0.06 -1.09 -4.83
C GLU A 76 1.25 -1.27 -3.89
N ALA A 77 2.04 -0.22 -3.67
CA ALA A 77 3.05 -0.22 -2.62
C ALA A 77 3.12 1.12 -1.90
N GLU A 78 3.61 1.11 -0.66
CA GLU A 78 3.86 2.32 0.12
C GLU A 78 5.35 2.70 0.08
N LEU A 79 5.61 3.99 -0.18
CA LEU A 79 6.91 4.59 0.03
C LEU A 79 6.79 5.85 0.89
N GLY A 80 7.63 5.97 1.90
CA GLY A 80 7.41 6.87 3.02
C GLY A 80 6.79 6.10 4.18
N ARG A 81 6.30 6.81 5.19
CA ARG A 81 5.61 6.17 6.31
C ARG A 81 4.41 6.98 6.75
N LEU A 82 3.22 6.46 6.48
CA LEU A 82 2.00 7.03 7.03
C LEU A 82 2.01 6.90 8.56
N SER A 83 1.79 8.02 9.25
CA SER A 83 1.77 8.04 10.71
C SER A 83 0.39 7.63 11.23
N ASP A 84 0.37 6.75 12.23
CA ASP A 84 -0.85 6.46 13.00
C ASP A 84 -1.30 7.70 13.80
N SER A 85 -0.35 8.52 14.28
CA SER A 85 -0.58 9.83 14.88
C SER A 85 0.67 10.72 14.82
N GLU A 86 0.48 12.04 14.92
CA GLU A 86 1.57 13.03 15.03
C GLU A 86 2.09 13.18 16.47
N ASP A 87 1.44 12.55 17.45
CA ASP A 87 1.69 12.78 18.87
C ASP A 87 3.07 12.26 19.30
N GLY A 88 3.97 13.19 19.64
CA GLY A 88 5.27 12.92 20.26
C GLY A 88 6.47 12.86 19.30
N LEU A 89 6.30 13.24 18.03
CA LEU A 89 7.40 13.32 17.05
C LEU A 89 8.03 14.70 17.02
N THR A 90 9.34 14.76 16.76
CA THR A 90 9.96 16.04 16.35
C THR A 90 9.53 16.41 14.94
N VAL A 91 9.70 17.68 14.57
CA VAL A 91 9.47 18.14 13.20
C VAL A 91 10.31 17.34 12.21
N GLU A 92 11.57 17.06 12.55
CA GLU A 92 12.45 16.27 11.68
C GLU A 92 11.98 14.81 11.53
N GLU A 93 11.48 14.20 12.61
CA GLU A 93 10.94 12.83 12.58
C GLU A 93 9.61 12.73 11.82
N TYR A 94 8.87 13.83 11.73
CA TYR A 94 7.66 13.94 10.94
C TYR A 94 8.00 14.13 9.46
N GLU A 95 8.86 15.08 9.13
CA GLU A 95 9.27 15.37 7.73
C GLU A 95 10.04 14.21 7.10
N ALA A 96 10.84 13.47 7.87
CA ALA A 96 11.57 12.29 7.40
C ALA A 96 10.65 11.14 6.92
N ARG A 97 9.33 11.25 7.12
CA ARG A 97 8.34 10.27 6.66
C ARG A 97 7.81 10.56 5.27
N PHE A 98 8.00 11.78 4.78
CA PHE A 98 7.50 12.17 3.47
C PHE A 98 8.17 11.37 2.36
N THR A 99 7.39 11.09 1.34
CA THR A 99 7.91 10.44 0.14
C THR A 99 8.80 11.42 -0.62
N ASP A 100 10.07 11.06 -0.77
CA ASP A 100 10.97 11.77 -1.66
C ASP A 100 10.64 11.42 -3.12
N VAL A 101 10.49 12.44 -3.97
CA VAL A 101 10.07 12.27 -5.37
C VAL A 101 11.09 11.46 -6.17
N VAL A 102 12.39 11.68 -5.94
CA VAL A 102 13.47 10.99 -6.66
C VAL A 102 13.51 9.51 -6.25
N GLN A 103 13.31 9.22 -4.96
CA GLN A 103 13.15 7.85 -4.48
C GLN A 103 11.89 7.19 -5.05
N ALA A 104 10.78 7.91 -5.15
CA ALA A 104 9.53 7.39 -5.71
C ALA A 104 9.68 6.99 -7.19
N GLU A 105 10.31 7.82 -8.02
CA GLU A 105 10.58 7.51 -9.42
C GLU A 105 11.41 6.22 -9.54
N GLY A 106 12.53 6.13 -8.82
CA GLY A 106 13.36 4.94 -8.82
C GLY A 106 12.63 3.70 -8.27
N PHE A 107 11.81 3.87 -7.23
CA PHE A 107 11.04 2.78 -6.64
C PHE A 107 10.02 2.22 -7.63
N ILE A 108 9.27 3.08 -8.34
CA ILE A 108 8.30 2.66 -9.36
C ILE A 108 9.00 1.88 -10.48
N ASP A 109 10.10 2.42 -11.01
CA ASP A 109 10.86 1.79 -12.09
C ASP A 109 11.42 0.43 -11.70
N GLU A 110 11.98 0.31 -10.49
CA GLU A 110 12.63 -0.91 -10.04
C GLU A 110 11.65 -2.01 -9.61
N THR A 111 10.49 -1.64 -9.09
CA THR A 111 9.49 -2.57 -8.54
C THR A 111 8.40 -2.97 -9.52
N SER A 112 8.16 -2.14 -10.55
CA SER A 112 7.07 -2.34 -11.52
C SER A 112 5.69 -2.46 -10.84
N ILE A 113 5.41 -1.62 -9.84
CA ILE A 113 4.08 -1.51 -9.23
C ILE A 113 3.11 -0.74 -10.12
N ASP A 114 1.80 -0.93 -9.89
CA ASP A 114 0.72 -0.30 -10.64
C ASP A 114 0.21 0.99 -9.98
N ALA A 115 0.37 1.09 -8.66
CA ALA A 115 0.02 2.26 -7.86
C ALA A 115 1.04 2.48 -6.73
N LEU A 116 1.26 3.74 -6.35
CA LEU A 116 2.12 4.13 -5.24
C LEU A 116 1.32 4.95 -4.22
N ALA A 117 1.27 4.47 -2.99
CA ALA A 117 0.84 5.24 -1.82
C ALA A 117 2.00 6.13 -1.37
N VAL A 118 1.76 7.44 -1.37
CA VAL A 118 2.73 8.47 -0.98
C VAL A 118 2.32 9.13 0.33
N CYS A 119 3.30 9.48 1.14
CA CYS A 119 3.17 10.27 2.34
C CYS A 119 3.52 11.73 2.02
N ILE A 120 2.50 12.58 2.03
CA ILE A 120 2.59 14.03 1.79
C ILE A 120 2.05 14.84 2.98
N GLY A 121 1.99 14.25 4.17
CA GLY A 121 1.32 14.81 5.36
C GLY A 121 -0.06 14.19 5.66
N ASN A 122 -0.45 13.15 4.92
CA ASN A 122 -1.61 12.32 5.21
C ASN A 122 -1.33 11.35 6.37
N VAL A 123 -2.39 11.04 7.14
CA VAL A 123 -2.35 10.16 8.33
C VAL A 123 -3.44 9.09 8.23
N HIS A 124 -3.21 7.92 8.83
CA HIS A 124 -4.18 6.81 8.80
C HIS A 124 -5.39 7.05 9.71
N GLU A 125 -5.16 7.64 10.88
CA GLU A 125 -6.22 7.81 11.87
C GLU A 125 -6.82 9.22 11.83
N LYS A 126 -6.46 10.05 12.82
CA LYS A 126 -7.08 11.35 13.04
C LYS A 126 -6.04 12.43 12.82
N TYR A 127 -6.39 13.38 11.97
CA TYR A 127 -5.62 14.60 11.84
C TYR A 127 -5.53 15.36 13.16
N PRO A 128 -4.43 16.11 13.39
CA PRO A 128 -4.30 16.99 14.53
C PRO A 128 -5.46 18.01 14.57
N PRO A 129 -5.70 18.68 15.71
CA PRO A 129 -6.71 19.74 15.81
C PRO A 129 -6.55 20.88 14.79
N SER A 130 -5.33 21.08 14.27
CA SER A 130 -5.04 22.01 13.19
C SER A 130 -5.60 21.61 11.83
N GLY A 131 -6.07 20.36 11.67
CA GLY A 131 -6.52 19.79 10.40
C GLY A 131 -5.37 19.20 9.57
N PRO A 132 -5.69 18.69 8.36
CA PRO A 132 -4.69 18.13 7.45
C PRO A 132 -3.72 19.19 6.95
N ASN A 133 -2.44 18.82 6.89
CA ASN A 133 -1.38 19.65 6.34
C ASN A 133 -0.70 18.90 5.17
N LEU A 134 -1.39 18.86 4.04
CA LEU A 134 -0.90 18.14 2.85
C LEU A 134 0.01 19.04 2.01
N ILE A 135 1.15 18.48 1.58
CA ILE A 135 2.13 19.14 0.73
C ILE A 135 1.90 18.72 -0.72
N PHE A 136 1.48 19.68 -1.55
CA PHE A 136 1.21 19.44 -2.98
C PHE A 136 2.30 19.98 -3.91
N GLU A 137 3.26 20.75 -3.38
CA GLU A 137 4.35 21.37 -4.13
C GLU A 137 5.69 20.78 -3.66
N PHE A 138 6.52 20.38 -4.62
CA PHE A 138 7.83 19.76 -4.43
C PHE A 138 8.93 20.59 -5.09
#